data_AF-A0A2L2TLE5-F1
#
_entry.id   AF-A0A2L2TLE5-F1
#
_cell.length_a   1.000
_cell.length_b   1.000
_cell.length_c   1.000
_cell.angle_alpha   90.00
_cell.angle_beta   90.00
_cell.angle_gamma   90.00
#
_symmetry.space_group_name_H-M   'P 1'
#
loop_
_entity.id
_entity.type
_entity.pdbx_description
1 polymer ?
#
loop_
_entity_poly.entity_id
_entity_poly.type
_entity_poly.pdbx_seq_one_letter_code
_entity_poly.pdbx_strand_id
1 'polypeptide(L)'
;MPMCLKRANGTEGGHEAVVRLLESSGRSPLGIACTKGFIEVVGLMVQNRANITVADKNGWTPVLAASHIGNVEVVTLLLGEPHIDPSKPDDLGRTALFYASRYGQYHAARVLLSEWRVNPGVRDWMGLTALFAAVANGHLHVTKLLITSGATVEMQGGIGHSLTWWALRAGNPELLQLLVEHTETIGTRISDDSIPNDLVSTPFDHEAPWCDACTLSIHGGCCYSCSVCDRGFCLCVECYAKGIRFCDKAHVLMLQ
;
A
#
# COMPACT_ATOMS: atom_id res chain seq x y z
N MET A 1 -44.10 25.31 -38.76
CA MET A 1 -44.20 25.53 -37.31
C MET A 1 -43.76 24.27 -36.59
N PRO A 2 -42.83 24.32 -35.62
CA PRO A 2 -42.25 23.14 -34.99
C PRO A 2 -43.06 22.68 -33.77
N MET A 3 -43.14 21.38 -33.51
CA MET A 3 -43.54 20.84 -32.20
C MET A 3 -42.61 19.69 -31.77
N CYS A 4 -41.89 19.99 -30.68
CA CYS A 4 -41.21 19.16 -29.69
C CYS A 4 -40.97 17.66 -29.96
N LEU A 5 -39.70 17.30 -30.21
CA LEU A 5 -39.17 16.01 -29.75
C LEU A 5 -38.98 16.09 -28.22
N LYS A 6 -39.75 15.28 -27.49
CA LYS A 6 -39.51 15.01 -26.07
C LYS A 6 -38.14 14.31 -25.93
N ARG A 7 -37.21 14.93 -25.20
CA ARG A 7 -36.03 14.24 -24.67
C ARG A 7 -36.52 13.16 -23.71
N ALA A 8 -36.17 11.91 -23.98
CA ALA A 8 -36.36 10.82 -23.05
C ALA A 8 -35.32 10.96 -21.91
N ASN A 9 -35.79 11.24 -20.70
CA ASN A 9 -35.03 11.04 -19.47
C ASN A 9 -34.86 9.53 -19.28
N GLY A 10 -33.68 9.00 -19.61
CA GLY A 10 -33.35 7.58 -19.48
C GLY A 10 -32.07 7.29 -18.68
N THR A 11 -31.45 8.30 -18.06
CA THR A 11 -30.13 8.15 -17.40
C THR A 11 -30.16 8.33 -15.88
N GLU A 12 -31.28 8.78 -15.30
CA GLU A 12 -31.34 9.15 -13.87
C GLU A 12 -31.20 7.93 -12.94
N GLY A 13 -31.82 6.78 -13.25
CA GLY A 13 -31.74 5.59 -12.37
C GLY A 13 -30.38 4.89 -12.34
N GLY A 14 -29.63 4.91 -13.45
CA GLY A 14 -28.31 4.26 -13.53
C GLY A 14 -27.21 5.09 -12.89
N HIS A 15 -27.22 6.42 -13.11
CA HIS A 15 -26.26 7.34 -12.52
C HIS A 15 -26.44 7.39 -10.99
N GLU A 16 -27.68 7.42 -10.50
CA GLU A 16 -27.97 7.48 -9.07
C GLU A 16 -27.64 6.16 -8.34
N ALA A 17 -27.83 5.01 -9.00
CA ALA A 17 -27.39 3.71 -8.46
C ALA A 17 -25.85 3.60 -8.40
N VAL A 18 -25.14 4.09 -9.41
CA VAL A 18 -23.67 4.17 -9.42
C VAL A 18 -23.19 5.12 -8.32
N VAL A 19 -23.77 6.31 -8.19
CA VAL A 19 -23.45 7.27 -7.12
C VAL A 19 -23.67 6.66 -5.73
N ARG A 20 -24.79 5.96 -5.48
CA ARG A 20 -25.03 5.28 -4.19
C ARG A 20 -24.03 4.15 -3.90
N LEU A 21 -23.63 3.37 -4.91
CA LEU A 21 -22.58 2.36 -4.78
C LEU A 21 -21.23 3.00 -4.40
N LEU A 22 -20.90 4.13 -5.04
CA LEU A 22 -19.68 4.90 -4.76
C LEU A 22 -19.69 5.46 -3.33
N GLU A 23 -20.80 6.07 -2.92
CA GLU A 23 -21.02 6.58 -1.56
C GLU A 23 -20.91 5.48 -0.50
N SER A 24 -21.48 4.29 -0.76
CA SER A 24 -21.44 3.17 0.20
C SER A 24 -20.05 2.57 0.41
N SER A 25 -19.17 2.65 -0.61
CA SER A 25 -17.79 2.15 -0.53
C SER A 25 -16.81 3.16 0.06
N GLY A 26 -17.23 4.42 0.21
CA GLY A 26 -16.37 5.56 0.53
C GLY A 26 -15.35 5.90 -0.56
N ARG A 27 -15.24 5.12 -1.64
CA ARG A 27 -14.26 5.29 -2.72
C ARG A 27 -14.86 6.09 -3.89
N SER A 28 -14.07 7.01 -4.44
CA SER A 28 -14.47 7.77 -5.63
C SER A 28 -14.59 6.85 -6.87
N PRO A 29 -15.44 7.19 -7.87
CA PRO A 29 -15.54 6.41 -9.10
C PRO A 29 -14.20 6.25 -9.83
N LEU A 30 -13.38 7.30 -9.78
CA LEU A 30 -12.01 7.25 -10.27
C LEU A 30 -11.16 6.24 -9.49
N GLY A 31 -11.23 6.25 -8.15
CA GLY A 31 -10.52 5.28 -7.31
C GLY A 31 -10.85 3.83 -7.65
N ILE A 32 -12.14 3.52 -7.89
CA ILE A 32 -12.55 2.17 -8.33
C ILE A 32 -11.99 1.83 -9.71
N ALA A 33 -12.10 2.74 -10.68
CA ALA A 33 -11.55 2.54 -12.01
C ALA A 33 -10.03 2.30 -11.97
N CYS A 34 -9.31 3.02 -11.11
CA CYS A 34 -7.88 2.86 -10.89
C CYS A 34 -7.52 1.51 -10.25
N THR A 35 -8.26 1.08 -9.22
CA THR A 35 -8.08 -0.25 -8.61
C THR A 35 -8.38 -1.37 -9.63
N LYS A 36 -9.42 -1.22 -10.44
CA LYS A 36 -9.82 -2.25 -11.42
C LYS A 36 -9.04 -2.22 -12.72
N GLY A 37 -8.16 -1.24 -12.92
CA GLY A 37 -7.34 -1.14 -14.13
C GLY A 37 -8.14 -0.71 -15.37
N PHE A 38 -9.27 -0.03 -15.20
CA PHE A 38 -10.12 0.42 -16.31
C PHE A 38 -9.51 1.65 -17.00
N ILE A 39 -8.42 1.43 -17.72
CA ILE A 39 -7.58 2.48 -18.32
C ILE A 39 -8.38 3.42 -19.24
N GLU A 40 -9.32 2.91 -20.03
CA GLU A 40 -10.17 3.73 -20.90
C GLU A 40 -11.07 4.68 -20.09
N VAL A 41 -11.64 4.19 -18.98
CA VAL A 41 -12.47 5.00 -18.09
C VAL A 41 -11.64 6.08 -17.41
N VAL A 42 -10.45 5.73 -16.91
CA VAL A 42 -9.51 6.70 -16.32
C VAL A 42 -9.10 7.74 -17.37
N GLY A 43 -8.76 7.32 -18.58
CA GLY A 43 -8.40 8.22 -19.68
C GLY A 43 -9.52 9.19 -20.06
N LEU A 44 -10.77 8.71 -20.14
CA LEU A 44 -11.93 9.57 -20.37
C LEU A 44 -12.12 10.59 -19.24
N MET A 45 -11.92 10.20 -17.97
CA MET A 45 -12.01 11.14 -16.84
C MET A 45 -10.94 12.23 -16.91
N VAL A 46 -9.70 11.88 -17.28
CA VAL A 46 -8.62 12.84 -17.48
C VAL A 46 -8.93 13.80 -18.64
N GLN A 47 -9.36 13.28 -19.79
CA GLN A 47 -9.73 14.08 -20.97
C GLN A 47 -10.84 15.09 -20.67
N ASN A 48 -11.79 14.71 -19.81
CA ASN A 48 -12.90 15.57 -19.38
C ASN A 48 -12.54 16.50 -18.20
N ARG A 49 -11.25 16.61 -17.83
CA ARG A 49 -10.76 17.45 -16.73
C ARG A 49 -11.43 17.14 -15.39
N ALA A 50 -11.76 15.87 -15.14
CA ALA A 50 -12.21 15.45 -13.83
C ALA A 50 -11.12 15.74 -12.79
N ASN A 51 -11.51 16.01 -11.53
CA ASN A 51 -10.53 16.14 -10.47
C ASN A 51 -9.92 14.76 -10.13
N ILE A 52 -8.73 14.51 -10.65
CA ILE A 52 -8.01 13.24 -10.48
C ILE A 52 -7.10 13.18 -9.24
N THR A 53 -7.19 14.18 -8.35
CA THR A 53 -6.41 14.26 -7.10
C THR A 53 -7.21 13.90 -5.85
N VAL A 54 -8.52 13.64 -6.02
CA VAL A 54 -9.45 13.38 -4.91
C VAL A 54 -9.08 12.08 -4.23
N ALA A 55 -8.73 12.19 -2.94
CA ALA A 55 -8.54 11.05 -2.06
C ALA A 55 -9.87 10.66 -1.41
N ASP A 56 -10.01 9.39 -1.02
CA ASP A 56 -11.13 8.95 -0.18
C ASP A 56 -10.96 9.36 1.30
N LYS A 57 -11.88 8.91 2.15
CA LYS A 57 -11.88 9.21 3.60
C LYS A 57 -10.66 8.73 4.38
N ASN A 58 -9.82 7.87 3.79
CA ASN A 58 -8.60 7.32 4.38
C ASN A 58 -7.34 7.90 3.73
N GLY A 59 -7.48 8.94 2.91
CA GLY A 59 -6.36 9.50 2.14
C GLY A 59 -6.00 8.69 0.90
N TRP A 60 -6.84 7.73 0.47
CA TRP A 60 -6.53 6.87 -0.68
C TRP A 60 -6.62 7.63 -2.00
N THR A 61 -5.47 7.95 -2.58
CA THR A 61 -5.39 8.63 -3.88
C THR A 61 -5.56 7.65 -5.05
N PRO A 62 -5.91 8.12 -6.25
CA PRO A 62 -5.97 7.27 -7.45
C PRO A 62 -4.64 6.56 -7.77
N VAL A 63 -3.50 7.20 -7.49
CA VAL A 63 -2.17 6.60 -7.68
C VAL A 63 -1.96 5.47 -6.66
N LEU A 64 -2.27 5.69 -5.38
CA LEU A 64 -2.25 4.63 -4.34
C LEU A 64 -3.08 3.41 -4.78
N ALA A 65 -4.30 3.64 -5.26
CA ALA A 65 -5.22 2.61 -5.73
C ALA A 65 -4.66 1.78 -6.91
N ALA A 66 -4.06 2.44 -7.89
CA ALA A 66 -3.48 1.75 -9.06
C ALA A 66 -2.20 1.00 -8.68
N SER A 67 -1.35 1.58 -7.83
CA SER A 67 -0.08 0.98 -7.38
C SER A 67 -0.27 -0.23 -6.47
N HIS A 68 -1.32 -0.24 -5.65
CA HIS A 68 -1.71 -1.38 -4.81
C HIS A 68 -1.95 -2.65 -5.63
N ILE A 69 -2.70 -2.55 -6.72
CA ILE A 69 -3.03 -3.67 -7.61
C ILE A 69 -1.94 -3.92 -8.67
N GLY A 70 -1.05 -2.95 -8.89
CA GLY A 70 0.01 -3.05 -9.90
C GLY A 70 -0.45 -2.69 -11.31
N ASN A 71 -1.50 -1.88 -11.47
CA ASN A 71 -2.02 -1.44 -12.77
C ASN A 71 -1.07 -0.40 -13.40
N VAL A 72 -0.01 -0.88 -14.05
CA VAL A 72 1.10 -0.07 -14.57
C VAL A 72 0.62 0.99 -15.56
N GLU A 73 -0.31 0.65 -16.46
CA GLU A 73 -0.83 1.63 -17.44
C GLU A 73 -1.56 2.78 -16.74
N VAL A 74 -2.35 2.48 -15.71
CA VAL A 74 -3.07 3.51 -14.95
C VAL A 74 -2.11 4.37 -14.15
N VAL A 75 -1.11 3.77 -13.48
CA VAL A 75 -0.05 4.52 -12.78
C VAL A 75 0.64 5.46 -13.76
N THR A 76 1.06 4.95 -14.92
CA THR A 76 1.76 5.74 -15.94
C THR A 76 0.90 6.88 -16.46
N LEU A 77 -0.38 6.61 -16.76
CA LEU A 77 -1.33 7.64 -17.22
C LEU A 77 -1.49 8.76 -16.18
N LEU A 78 -1.70 8.41 -14.90
CA LEU A 78 -1.88 9.40 -13.85
C LEU A 78 -0.61 10.22 -13.62
N LEU A 79 0.58 9.61 -13.64
CA LEU A 79 1.84 10.33 -13.43
C LEU A 79 2.23 11.24 -14.60
N GLY A 80 1.67 11.00 -15.80
CA GLY A 80 1.78 11.92 -16.93
C GLY A 80 1.06 13.25 -16.72
N GLU A 81 0.16 13.34 -15.74
CA GLU A 81 -0.59 14.56 -15.46
C GLU A 81 0.20 15.49 -14.50
N PRO A 82 0.39 16.78 -14.86
CA PRO A 82 1.34 17.67 -14.18
C PRO A 82 0.96 18.01 -12.73
N HIS A 83 -0.28 17.78 -12.33
CA HIS A 83 -0.81 18.11 -11.00
C HIS A 83 -0.73 16.94 -10.02
N ILE A 84 -0.31 15.77 -10.49
CA ILE A 84 -0.26 14.56 -9.68
C ILE A 84 1.07 14.53 -8.91
N ASP A 85 0.94 14.37 -7.60
CA ASP A 85 2.06 14.13 -6.69
C ASP A 85 2.14 12.62 -6.37
N PRO A 86 3.11 11.87 -6.92
CA PRO A 86 3.29 10.45 -6.62
C PRO A 86 3.65 10.17 -5.16
N SER A 87 4.12 11.19 -4.42
CA SER A 87 4.61 11.06 -3.06
C SER A 87 3.55 11.35 -2.00
N LYS A 88 2.34 11.76 -2.40
CA LYS A 88 1.24 12.03 -1.47
C LYS A 88 0.86 10.74 -0.71
N PRO A 89 1.03 10.70 0.62
CA PRO A 89 0.69 9.53 1.41
C PRO A 89 -0.81 9.46 1.73
N ASP A 90 -1.25 8.29 2.17
CA ASP A 90 -2.53 8.10 2.85
C ASP A 90 -2.50 8.61 4.30
N ASP A 91 -3.60 8.43 5.04
CA ASP A 91 -3.73 8.90 6.43
C ASP A 91 -2.82 8.14 7.43
N LEU A 92 -2.22 7.01 7.02
CA LEU A 92 -1.24 6.25 7.79
C LEU A 92 0.20 6.62 7.41
N GLY A 93 0.40 7.57 6.51
CA GLY A 93 1.72 7.99 6.04
C GLY A 93 2.31 7.09 4.95
N ARG A 94 1.51 6.20 4.35
CA ARG A 94 1.99 5.24 3.35
C ARG A 94 1.84 5.78 1.94
N THR A 95 2.90 5.63 1.16
CA THR A 95 2.96 6.11 -0.22
C THR A 95 2.55 5.01 -1.22
N ALA A 96 2.32 5.41 -2.48
CA ALA A 96 2.11 4.47 -3.58
C ALA A 96 3.25 3.44 -3.70
N LEU A 97 4.48 3.87 -3.44
CA LEU A 97 5.65 2.98 -3.43
C LEU A 97 5.60 1.97 -2.28
N PHE A 98 5.13 2.37 -1.09
CA PHE A 98 4.93 1.43 0.02
C PHE A 98 3.98 0.31 -0.38
N TYR A 99 2.82 0.64 -0.97
CA TYR A 99 1.83 -0.35 -1.39
C TYR A 99 2.30 -1.23 -2.54
N ALA A 100 2.90 -0.65 -3.58
CA ALA A 100 3.51 -1.44 -4.65
C ALA A 100 4.57 -2.41 -4.08
N SER A 101 5.30 -1.99 -3.05
CA SER A 101 6.34 -2.81 -2.44
C SER A 101 5.81 -3.94 -1.58
N ARG A 102 4.81 -3.64 -0.73
CA ARG A 102 4.13 -4.66 0.08
C ARG A 102 3.54 -5.77 -0.77
N TYR A 103 2.94 -5.43 -1.91
CA TYR A 103 2.20 -6.37 -2.75
C TYR A 103 3.05 -6.95 -3.89
N GLY A 104 4.37 -6.70 -3.90
CA GLY A 104 5.27 -7.29 -4.88
C GLY A 104 5.13 -6.74 -6.30
N GLN A 105 4.51 -5.57 -6.46
CA GLN A 105 4.19 -4.95 -7.76
C GLN A 105 5.42 -4.28 -8.39
N TYR A 106 6.36 -5.10 -8.84
CA TYR A 106 7.67 -4.67 -9.35
C TYR A 106 7.58 -3.59 -10.44
N HIS A 107 6.72 -3.76 -11.44
CA HIS A 107 6.63 -2.79 -12.53
C HIS A 107 6.02 -1.45 -12.09
N ALA A 108 5.04 -1.46 -11.21
CA ALA A 108 4.47 -0.23 -10.64
C ALA A 108 5.51 0.49 -9.75
N ALA A 109 6.23 -0.25 -8.91
CA ALA A 109 7.32 0.31 -8.10
C ALA A 109 8.42 0.93 -8.99
N ARG A 110 8.76 0.30 -10.11
CA ARG A 110 9.75 0.83 -11.06
C ARG A 110 9.30 2.12 -11.72
N VAL A 111 8.03 2.22 -12.13
CA VAL A 111 7.48 3.47 -12.68
C VAL A 111 7.50 4.57 -11.62
N LEU A 112 7.06 4.28 -10.39
CA LEU A 112 7.11 5.25 -9.30
C LEU A 112 8.55 5.74 -9.01
N LEU A 113 9.52 4.84 -8.94
CA LEU A 113 10.92 5.19 -8.69
C LEU A 113 11.60 5.95 -9.85
N SER A 114 10.98 5.99 -11.04
CA SER A 114 11.46 6.83 -12.14
C SER A 114 11.05 8.30 -11.99
N GLU A 115 10.09 8.60 -11.12
CA GLU A 115 9.71 9.97 -10.76
C GLU A 115 10.70 10.56 -9.75
N TRP A 116 11.34 11.67 -10.11
CA TRP A 116 12.36 12.34 -9.27
C TRP A 116 11.85 12.77 -7.87
N ARG A 117 10.52 12.92 -7.71
CA ARG A 117 9.87 13.30 -6.45
C ARG A 117 9.71 12.13 -5.47
N VAL A 118 9.85 10.89 -5.94
CA VAL A 118 9.61 9.69 -5.14
C VAL A 118 10.86 9.35 -4.33
N ASN A 119 10.72 9.41 -3.01
CA ASN A 119 11.77 9.03 -2.06
C ASN A 119 11.48 7.64 -1.48
N PRO A 120 12.33 6.62 -1.69
CA PRO A 120 12.13 5.27 -1.14
C PRO A 120 12.30 5.19 0.38
N GLY A 121 12.90 6.21 1.01
CA GLY A 121 13.11 6.31 2.45
C GLY A 121 11.95 6.91 3.25
N VAL A 122 10.79 7.18 2.61
CA VAL A 122 9.60 7.64 3.33
C VAL A 122 9.16 6.58 4.33
N ARG A 123 8.89 7.02 5.55
CA ARG A 123 8.39 6.20 6.65
C ARG A 123 6.91 6.47 6.87
N ASP A 124 6.15 5.40 7.08
CA ASP A 124 4.77 5.50 7.55
C ASP A 124 4.71 5.85 9.05
N TRP A 125 3.51 5.93 9.62
CA TRP A 125 3.32 6.24 11.04
C TRP A 125 4.07 5.25 11.94
N MET A 126 4.14 3.96 11.57
CA MET A 126 4.85 2.95 12.35
C MET A 126 6.37 2.96 12.10
N GLY A 127 6.87 3.95 11.34
CA GLY A 127 8.28 4.06 10.99
C GLY A 127 8.72 3.07 9.90
N LEU A 128 7.78 2.43 9.20
CA LEU A 128 8.08 1.40 8.20
C LEU A 128 8.31 2.03 6.83
N THR A 129 9.30 1.52 6.10
CA THR A 129 9.62 1.94 4.74
C THR A 129 9.06 0.98 3.70
N ALA A 130 9.08 1.40 2.43
CA ALA A 130 8.76 0.52 1.30
C ALA A 130 9.67 -0.74 1.25
N LEU A 131 10.96 -0.57 1.61
CA LEU A 131 11.91 -1.69 1.69
C LEU A 131 11.51 -2.69 2.77
N PHE A 132 11.10 -2.22 3.94
CA PHE A 132 10.59 -3.08 4.99
C PHE A 132 9.39 -3.91 4.51
N ALA A 133 8.41 -3.27 3.89
CA ALA A 133 7.21 -3.94 3.40
C ALA A 133 7.53 -5.00 2.33
N ALA A 134 8.46 -4.74 1.41
CA ALA A 134 8.90 -5.73 0.43
C ALA A 134 9.58 -6.94 1.09
N VAL A 135 10.47 -6.69 2.04
CA VAL A 135 11.24 -7.75 2.72
C VAL A 135 10.35 -8.62 3.60
N ALA A 136 9.51 -8.00 4.43
CA ALA A 136 8.60 -8.71 5.34
C ALA A 136 7.61 -9.62 4.62
N ASN A 137 7.29 -9.33 3.36
CA ASN A 137 6.39 -10.13 2.52
C ASN A 137 7.14 -10.96 1.45
N GLY A 138 8.47 -11.05 1.52
CA GLY A 138 9.26 -11.97 0.69
C GLY A 138 9.47 -11.53 -0.76
N HIS A 139 9.25 -10.26 -1.10
CA HIS A 139 9.30 -9.76 -2.48
C HIS A 139 10.73 -9.42 -2.94
N LEU A 140 11.46 -10.44 -3.38
CA LEU A 140 12.86 -10.35 -3.83
C LEU A 140 13.11 -9.28 -4.89
N HIS A 141 12.31 -9.26 -5.97
CA HIS A 141 12.55 -8.37 -7.12
C HIS A 141 12.30 -6.90 -6.77
N VAL A 142 11.29 -6.61 -5.95
CA VAL A 142 11.04 -5.26 -5.43
C VAL A 142 12.17 -4.85 -4.47
N THR A 143 12.61 -5.77 -3.60
CA THR A 143 13.72 -5.49 -2.67
C THR A 143 14.98 -5.10 -3.43
N LYS A 144 15.37 -5.86 -4.45
CA LYS A 144 16.51 -5.53 -5.34
C LYS A 144 16.35 -4.13 -5.93
N LEU A 145 15.18 -3.84 -6.48
CA LEU A 145 14.87 -2.54 -7.07
C LEU A 145 15.07 -1.40 -6.06
N LEU A 146 14.47 -1.50 -4.88
CA LEU A 146 14.55 -0.48 -3.84
C LEU A 146 16.00 -0.23 -3.39
N ILE A 147 16.77 -1.28 -3.16
CA ILE A 147 18.19 -1.18 -2.80
C ILE A 147 18.97 -0.44 -3.91
N THR A 148 18.78 -0.83 -5.17
CA THR A 148 19.45 -0.16 -6.30
C THR A 148 19.00 1.29 -6.52
N SER A 149 17.80 1.65 -6.04
CA SER A 149 17.26 3.00 -6.06
C SER A 149 17.61 3.82 -4.81
N GLY A 150 18.53 3.34 -3.97
CA GLY A 150 19.04 4.10 -2.83
C GLY A 150 18.21 3.99 -1.55
N ALA A 151 17.31 3.00 -1.44
CA ALA A 151 16.64 2.71 -0.18
C ALA A 151 17.68 2.27 0.87
N THR A 152 17.69 2.93 2.03
CA THR A 152 18.60 2.58 3.13
C THR A 152 18.16 1.30 3.82
N VAL A 153 19.08 0.34 3.94
CA VAL A 153 18.90 -0.85 4.77
C VAL A 153 19.14 -0.43 6.23
N GLU A 154 18.05 -0.30 6.99
CA GLU A 154 18.12 0.05 8.41
C GLU A 154 18.09 -1.19 9.29
N MET A 155 18.73 -1.10 10.46
CA MET A 155 18.96 -2.25 11.33
C MET A 155 17.67 -2.80 11.98
N GLN A 156 16.63 -1.99 12.17
CA GLN A 156 15.35 -2.43 12.76
C GLN A 156 14.18 -1.60 12.19
N GLY A 157 13.11 -2.27 11.74
CA GLY A 157 11.82 -1.62 11.52
C GLY A 157 11.08 -1.37 12.84
N GLY A 158 9.91 -0.72 12.80
CA GLY A 158 9.11 -0.31 13.98
C GLY A 158 8.69 -1.42 14.97
N ILE A 159 9.09 -2.67 14.73
CA ILE A 159 8.80 -3.84 15.56
C ILE A 159 10.05 -4.55 16.10
N GLY A 160 11.20 -3.87 16.07
CA GLY A 160 12.41 -4.22 16.81
C GLY A 160 13.25 -5.34 16.22
N HIS A 161 12.88 -5.84 15.04
CA HIS A 161 13.58 -6.93 14.34
C HIS A 161 14.29 -6.42 13.09
N SER A 162 15.44 -7.02 12.78
CA SER A 162 16.23 -6.74 11.58
C SER A 162 15.56 -7.20 10.28
N LEU A 163 15.92 -6.57 9.14
CA LEU A 163 15.41 -6.97 7.83
C LEU A 163 15.80 -8.42 7.46
N THR A 164 16.96 -8.89 7.90
CA THR A 164 17.38 -10.30 7.74
C THR A 164 16.45 -11.24 8.49
N TRP A 165 16.04 -10.89 9.73
CA TRP A 165 15.03 -11.64 10.48
C TRP A 165 13.70 -11.74 9.72
N TRP A 166 13.26 -10.64 9.10
CA TRP A 166 12.04 -10.63 8.27
C TRP A 166 12.17 -11.47 6.99
N ALA A 167 13.32 -11.44 6.32
CA ALA A 167 13.57 -12.28 5.15
C ALA A 167 13.56 -13.79 5.50
N LEU A 168 14.12 -14.15 6.65
CA LEU A 168 14.07 -15.51 7.19
C LEU A 168 12.62 -15.93 7.50
N ARG A 169 11.84 -15.06 8.16
CA ARG A 169 10.40 -15.29 8.40
C ARG A 169 9.61 -15.48 7.12
N ALA A 170 9.91 -14.70 6.09
CA ALA A 170 9.27 -14.82 4.79
C ALA A 170 9.60 -16.15 4.08
N GLY A 171 10.61 -16.90 4.54
CA GLY A 171 11.01 -18.17 3.94
C GLY A 171 11.68 -18.03 2.58
N ASN A 172 12.27 -16.86 2.29
CA ASN A 172 12.92 -16.58 1.01
C ASN A 172 14.46 -16.53 1.18
N PRO A 173 15.18 -17.63 0.88
CA PRO A 173 16.63 -17.69 1.09
C PRO A 173 17.42 -16.75 0.17
N GLU A 174 16.95 -16.53 -1.06
CA GLU A 174 17.61 -15.59 -1.98
C GLU A 174 17.48 -14.14 -1.51
N LEU A 175 16.35 -13.80 -0.88
CA LEU A 175 16.14 -12.50 -0.26
C LEU A 175 17.06 -12.31 0.95
N LEU A 176 17.20 -13.34 1.78
CA LEU A 176 18.15 -13.30 2.88
C LEU A 176 19.58 -13.10 2.36
N GLN A 177 19.99 -13.88 1.37
CA GLN A 177 21.32 -13.78 0.79
C GLN A 177 21.59 -12.37 0.25
N LEU A 178 20.64 -11.79 -0.49
CA LEU A 178 20.72 -10.42 -0.99
C LEU A 178 20.96 -9.41 0.14
N LEU A 179 20.24 -9.54 1.26
CA LEU A 179 20.38 -8.63 2.40
C LEU A 179 21.72 -8.81 3.10
N VAL A 180 22.17 -10.06 3.31
CA VAL A 180 23.48 -10.36 3.92
C VAL A 180 24.59 -9.74 3.09
N GLU A 181 24.63 -10.01 1.78
CA GLU A 181 25.63 -9.46 0.85
C GLU A 181 25.65 -7.93 0.88
N HIS A 182 24.48 -7.30 0.91
CA HIS A 182 24.39 -5.84 0.98
C HIS A 182 24.88 -5.28 2.32
N THR A 183 24.50 -5.90 3.45
CA THR A 183 24.92 -5.49 4.80
C THR A 183 26.43 -5.63 5.02
N GLU A 184 27.05 -6.68 4.47
CA GLU A 184 28.50 -6.86 4.48
C GLU A 184 29.21 -5.77 3.69
N THR A 185 28.66 -5.40 2.53
CA THR A 185 29.21 -4.34 1.66
C THR A 185 29.22 -2.97 2.34
N ILE A 186 28.18 -2.64 3.12
CA ILE A 186 28.09 -1.37 3.84
C ILE A 186 28.73 -1.39 5.24
N GLY A 187 29.33 -2.52 5.65
CA GLY A 187 30.03 -2.66 6.93
C GLY A 187 29.13 -2.65 8.17
N THR A 188 27.84 -2.95 8.03
CA THR A 188 26.89 -3.01 9.15
C THR A 188 26.84 -4.41 9.75
N ARG A 189 26.91 -4.52 11.08
CA ARG A 189 26.70 -5.82 11.76
C ARG A 189 25.24 -6.18 11.73
N ILE A 190 24.94 -7.41 11.29
CA ILE A 190 23.64 -8.04 11.49
C ILE A 190 23.49 -8.27 12.99
N SER A 191 22.42 -7.73 13.59
CA SER A 191 22.05 -8.10 14.96
C SER A 191 21.76 -9.60 14.99
N ASP A 192 22.33 -10.32 15.95
CA ASP A 192 22.09 -11.74 16.17
C ASP A 192 20.67 -11.93 16.75
N ASP A 193 19.66 -11.65 15.93
CA ASP A 193 18.28 -11.91 16.24
C ASP A 193 18.06 -13.40 15.94
N SER A 194 18.46 -14.27 16.86
CA SER A 194 18.24 -15.71 16.77
C SER A 194 16.81 -16.00 16.33
N ILE A 195 16.65 -16.71 15.21
CA ILE A 195 15.34 -17.10 14.68
C ILE A 195 14.77 -18.17 15.61
N PRO A 196 13.58 -17.99 16.20
CA PRO A 196 12.90 -19.08 16.87
C PRO A 196 12.71 -20.25 15.90
N ASN A 197 13.09 -21.47 16.29
CA ASN A 197 12.90 -22.68 15.48
C ASN A 197 11.42 -22.94 15.11
N ASP A 198 10.50 -22.29 15.84
CA ASP A 198 9.05 -22.43 15.68
C ASP A 198 8.45 -21.36 14.76
N LEU A 199 9.27 -20.56 14.07
CA LEU A 199 8.78 -19.47 13.25
C LEU A 199 8.11 -20.02 11.98
N VAL A 200 6.78 -20.13 12.04
CA VAL A 200 5.97 -20.52 10.90
C VAL A 200 6.02 -19.39 9.86
N SER A 201 6.47 -19.72 8.65
CA SER A 201 6.32 -18.83 7.50
C SER A 201 4.83 -18.55 7.30
N THR A 202 4.45 -17.29 7.41
CA THR A 202 3.08 -16.85 7.06
C THR A 202 3.07 -16.53 5.57
N PRO A 203 2.40 -17.34 4.74
CA PRO A 203 2.32 -17.08 3.32
C PRO A 203 1.65 -15.73 3.08
N PHE A 204 2.21 -14.95 2.15
CA PHE A 204 1.60 -13.72 1.68
C PHE A 204 0.25 -14.04 1.01
N ASP A 205 -0.77 -13.32 1.44
CA ASP A 205 -2.11 -13.36 0.85
C ASP A 205 -2.54 -11.93 0.52
N HIS A 206 -2.85 -11.72 -0.76
CA HIS A 206 -3.23 -10.42 -1.32
C HIS A 206 -4.68 -10.03 -1.02
N GLU A 207 -5.53 -10.99 -0.70
CA GLU A 207 -6.96 -10.76 -0.38
C GLU A 207 -7.20 -10.66 1.13
N ALA A 208 -6.30 -11.23 1.93
CA ALA A 208 -6.39 -11.12 3.38
C ALA A 208 -6.09 -9.69 3.87
N PRO A 209 -6.76 -9.25 4.96
CA PRO A 209 -6.32 -8.09 5.72
C PRO A 209 -4.88 -8.25 6.20
N TRP A 210 -4.27 -7.16 6.65
CA TRP A 210 -2.87 -7.15 7.01
C TRP A 210 -2.62 -6.38 8.29
N CYS A 211 -1.53 -6.72 8.97
CA CYS A 211 -1.13 -6.05 10.19
C CYS A 211 -0.37 -4.78 9.85
N ASP A 212 -0.83 -3.63 10.34
CA ASP A 212 -0.16 -2.35 10.10
C ASP A 212 1.20 -2.23 10.77
N ALA A 213 1.48 -3.07 11.75
CA ALA A 213 2.76 -3.06 12.46
C ALA A 213 3.83 -3.95 11.81
N CYS A 214 3.47 -5.14 11.34
CA CYS A 214 4.43 -6.08 10.74
C CYS A 214 4.26 -6.32 9.25
N THR A 215 3.26 -5.69 8.65
CA THR A 215 2.86 -5.77 7.25
C THR A 215 2.34 -7.14 6.76
N LEU A 216 2.42 -8.18 7.60
CA LEU A 216 2.01 -9.54 7.25
C LEU A 216 0.49 -9.67 7.09
N SER A 217 0.08 -10.57 6.19
CA SER A 217 -1.32 -10.96 6.04
C SER A 217 -1.84 -11.62 7.32
N ILE A 218 -3.07 -11.27 7.70
CA ILE A 218 -3.78 -11.80 8.86
C ILE A 218 -4.87 -12.74 8.36
N HIS A 219 -4.56 -14.03 8.39
CA HIS A 219 -5.48 -15.09 8.05
C HIS A 219 -6.62 -15.17 9.08
N GLY A 220 -7.87 -15.12 8.63
CA GLY A 220 -9.05 -15.12 9.50
C GLY A 220 -9.62 -13.75 9.87
N GLY A 221 -9.07 -12.66 9.31
CA GLY A 221 -9.59 -11.31 9.49
C GLY A 221 -8.81 -10.45 10.49
N CYS A 222 -9.09 -9.15 10.54
CA CYS A 222 -8.43 -8.23 11.47
C CYS A 222 -8.65 -8.65 12.92
N CYS A 223 -7.57 -9.01 13.63
CA CYS A 223 -7.70 -9.42 15.03
C CYS A 223 -8.06 -8.24 15.94
N TYR A 224 -7.41 -7.09 15.73
CA TYR A 224 -7.67 -5.87 16.49
C TYR A 224 -7.81 -4.69 15.55
N SER A 225 -8.93 -3.98 15.63
CA SER A 225 -9.15 -2.74 14.89
C SER A 225 -9.68 -1.64 15.80
N CYS A 226 -9.52 -0.40 15.36
CA CYS A 226 -10.00 0.77 16.09
C CYS A 226 -11.49 0.96 15.80
N SER A 227 -12.36 0.86 16.82
CA SER A 227 -13.82 1.02 16.64
C SER A 227 -14.27 2.46 16.36
N VAL A 228 -13.36 3.43 16.53
CA VAL A 228 -13.59 4.87 16.30
C VAL A 228 -13.01 5.30 14.95
N CYS A 229 -11.92 4.65 14.53
CA CYS A 229 -11.22 4.95 13.30
C CYS A 229 -11.82 4.06 12.21
N ASP A 230 -12.64 4.64 11.33
CA ASP A 230 -13.05 4.00 10.08
C ASP A 230 -11.87 3.86 9.07
N ARG A 231 -10.63 4.07 9.55
CA ARG A 231 -9.35 4.21 8.83
C ARG A 231 -8.67 2.89 8.50
N GLY A 232 -9.29 1.76 8.86
CA GLY A 232 -8.77 0.43 8.48
C GLY A 232 -7.51 -0.01 9.22
N PHE A 233 -7.19 0.58 10.39
CA PHE A 233 -6.04 0.15 11.17
C PHE A 233 -6.29 -1.22 11.83
N CYS A 234 -5.37 -2.15 11.65
CA CYS A 234 -5.51 -3.58 11.88
C CYS A 234 -4.20 -4.14 12.46
N LEU A 235 -4.26 -4.83 13.60
CA LEU A 235 -3.10 -5.53 14.18
C LEU A 235 -3.34 -7.03 14.27
N CYS A 236 -2.28 -7.81 14.05
CA CYS A 236 -2.26 -9.23 14.39
C CYS A 236 -2.09 -9.44 15.91
N VAL A 237 -2.45 -10.63 16.38
CA VAL A 237 -2.36 -11.02 17.80
C VAL A 237 -0.95 -10.81 18.36
N GLU A 238 0.09 -11.19 17.62
CA GLU A 238 1.49 -11.06 18.06
C GLU A 238 1.89 -9.59 18.30
N CYS A 239 1.60 -8.71 17.34
CA CYS A 239 1.92 -7.29 17.43
C CYS A 239 1.16 -6.62 18.59
N TYR A 240 -0.12 -6.98 18.77
CA TYR A 240 -0.89 -6.49 19.91
C TYR A 240 -0.34 -6.99 21.25
N ALA A 241 0.03 -8.27 21.35
CA ALA A 241 0.62 -8.86 22.56
C ALA A 241 1.96 -8.21 22.95
N LYS A 242 2.73 -7.73 21.96
CA LYS A 242 3.97 -6.94 22.18
C LYS A 242 3.72 -5.50 22.67
N GLY A 243 2.47 -5.12 22.92
CA GLY A 243 2.13 -3.80 23.43
C GLY A 243 2.02 -2.72 22.36
N ILE A 244 2.01 -3.07 21.06
CA ILE A 244 1.80 -2.09 19.99
C ILE A 244 0.37 -1.58 20.08
N ARG A 245 0.22 -0.25 20.12
CA ARG A 245 -1.04 0.46 20.26
C ARG A 245 -1.04 1.67 19.32
N PHE A 246 -2.21 2.27 19.14
CA PHE A 246 -2.33 3.57 18.49
C PHE A 246 -1.61 4.62 19.35
N CYS A 247 -0.92 5.58 18.73
CA CYS A 247 -0.19 6.62 19.45
C CYS A 247 -1.12 7.61 20.19
N ASP A 248 -2.38 7.67 19.79
CA ASP A 248 -3.40 8.55 20.38
C ASP A 248 -4.26 7.78 21.39
N LYS A 249 -4.36 8.31 22.61
CA LYS A 249 -5.17 7.75 23.70
C LYS A 249 -6.68 7.80 23.40
N ALA A 250 -7.11 8.59 22.42
CA ALA A 250 -8.52 8.63 21.98
C ALA A 250 -8.95 7.40 21.18
N HIS A 251 -8.00 6.59 20.70
CA HIS A 251 -8.26 5.44 19.83
C HIS A 251 -7.93 4.14 20.56
N VAL A 252 -8.97 3.35 20.86
CA VAL A 252 -8.83 2.05 21.54
C VAL A 252 -8.98 0.93 20.52
N LEU A 253 -8.00 0.02 20.50
CA LEU A 253 -8.05 -1.19 19.70
C LEU A 253 -8.87 -2.26 20.43
N MET A 254 -9.90 -2.76 19.76
CA MET A 254 -10.81 -3.77 20.30
C MET A 254 -10.65 -5.06 19.49
N LEU A 255 -10.71 -6.20 20.19
CA LEU A 255 -10.78 -7.52 19.54
C LEU A 255 -12.04 -7.56 18.67
N GLN A 256 -11.90 -7.98 17.41
CA GLN A 256 -13.01 -8.16 16.48
C GLN A 256 -13.60 -9.57 16.56
#